data_AF-A0AA41Y8M9-F1
#
_entry.id   AF-A0AA41Y8M9-F1
#
_cell.length_a   1.000
_cell.length_b   1.000
_cell.length_c   1.000
_cell.angle_alpha   90.00
_cell.angle_beta   90.00
_cell.angle_gamma   90.00
#
_symmetry.space_group_name_H-M   'P 1'
#
loop_
_entity.id
_entity.type
_entity.pdbx_description
1 polymer ?
#
loop_
_entity_poly.entity_id
_entity_poly.type
_entity_poly.pdbx_seq_one_letter_code
_entity_poly.pdbx_strand_id
1 'polypeptide(L)'
;MKSTDNFKKVIEAHLQHRASMDPLFAVTLKKENKNIDDCITYILNTVHKSGCNGFTDDEVFGMAAHYYDEDNIEVGKPINARVVVNHKVEQPAPKKPEKPKSRPVKSTSNAIVQPSLFD
;
A
#
# COMPACT_ATOMS: atom_id res chain seq x y z
N MET A 1 -20.91 -1.82 -8.46
CA MET A 1 -19.72 -0.93 -8.47
C MET A 1 -18.50 -1.81 -8.65
N LYS A 2 -17.63 -1.53 -9.63
CA LYS A 2 -16.42 -2.33 -9.84
C LYS A 2 -15.44 -1.98 -8.71
N SER A 3 -15.12 -2.93 -7.84
CA SER A 3 -14.24 -2.71 -6.68
C SER A 3 -12.88 -2.10 -7.06
N THR A 4 -12.41 -2.36 -8.29
CA THR A 4 -11.20 -1.79 -8.88
C THR A 4 -11.29 -0.27 -9.08
N ASP A 5 -12.44 0.27 -9.48
CA ASP A 5 -12.61 1.72 -9.68
C ASP A 5 -12.55 2.46 -8.34
N ASN A 6 -13.10 1.84 -7.28
CA ASN A 6 -13.03 2.38 -5.94
C ASN A 6 -11.60 2.33 -5.40
N PHE A 7 -10.90 1.21 -5.60
CA PHE A 7 -9.50 1.06 -5.23
C PHE A 7 -8.63 2.14 -5.88
N LYS A 8 -8.78 2.36 -7.19
CA LYS A 8 -8.06 3.40 -7.94
C LYS A 8 -8.25 4.79 -7.33
N LYS A 9 -9.49 5.17 -7.01
CA LYS A 9 -9.81 6.47 -6.39
C LYS A 9 -9.17 6.64 -5.02
N VAL A 10 -9.16 5.59 -4.19
CA VAL A 10 -8.55 5.62 -2.86
C VAL A 10 -7.05 5.83 -2.94
N ILE A 11 -6.36 5.10 -3.85
CA ILE A 11 -4.92 5.27 -4.09
C ILE A 11 -4.62 6.69 -4.61
N GLU A 12 -5.38 7.15 -5.60
CA GLU A 12 -5.21 8.49 -6.16
C GLU A 12 -5.39 9.59 -5.11
N ALA A 13 -6.43 9.51 -4.29
CA ALA A 13 -6.68 10.46 -3.20
C ALA A 13 -5.53 10.48 -2.18
N HIS A 14 -4.98 9.31 -1.83
CA HIS A 14 -3.83 9.22 -0.93
C HIS A 14 -2.58 9.87 -1.54
N LEU A 15 -2.27 9.58 -2.80
CA LEU A 15 -1.11 10.15 -3.50
C LEU A 15 -1.21 11.67 -3.62
N GLN A 16 -2.41 12.19 -3.92
CA GLN A 16 -2.66 13.63 -3.96
C GLN A 16 -2.49 14.28 -2.58
N HIS A 17 -2.99 13.65 -1.53
CA HIS A 17 -2.78 14.11 -0.16
C HIS A 17 -1.29 14.15 0.20
N ARG A 18 -0.54 13.09 -0.12
CA ARG A 18 0.91 13.06 0.07
C ARG A 18 1.61 14.17 -0.72
N ALA A 19 1.26 14.37 -1.98
CA ALA A 19 1.80 15.46 -2.80
C ALA A 19 1.49 16.86 -2.24
N SER A 20 0.37 17.04 -1.53
CA SER A 20 0.06 18.30 -0.85
C SER A 20 0.94 18.58 0.37
N MET A 21 1.46 17.52 1.01
CA MET A 21 2.32 17.61 2.19
C MET A 21 3.81 17.56 1.83
N ASP A 22 4.16 16.86 0.76
CA ASP A 22 5.52 16.66 0.27
C ASP A 22 5.68 17.25 -1.15
N PRO A 23 6.27 18.44 -1.27
CA PRO A 23 6.50 19.08 -2.56
C PRO A 23 7.42 18.28 -3.49
N LEU A 24 8.36 17.49 -2.94
CA LEU A 24 9.25 16.66 -3.77
C LEU A 24 8.46 15.50 -4.38
N PHE A 25 7.57 14.90 -3.60
CA PHE A 25 6.63 13.91 -4.10
C PHE A 25 5.66 14.49 -5.14
N ALA A 26 5.23 15.74 -4.99
CA ALA A 26 4.37 16.40 -5.99
C ALA A 26 5.03 16.51 -7.37
N VAL A 27 6.36 16.65 -7.41
CA VAL A 27 7.14 16.67 -8.66
C VAL A 27 7.17 15.27 -9.28
N THR A 28 7.42 14.22 -8.47
CA THR A 28 7.45 12.84 -8.96
C THR A 28 6.09 12.35 -9.42
N LEU A 29 5.01 12.74 -8.74
CA LEU A 29 3.63 12.43 -9.11
C LEU A 29 3.22 13.00 -10.48
N LYS A 30 3.82 14.12 -10.90
CA LYS A 30 3.55 14.80 -12.18
C LYS A 30 4.45 14.35 -13.34
N LYS A 31 5.35 13.39 -13.11
CA LYS A 31 6.22 12.85 -14.16
C LYS A 31 5.38 12.16 -15.25
N GLU A 32 5.62 12.49 -16.52
CA GLU A 32 4.86 11.92 -17.65
C GLU A 32 5.05 10.40 -17.81
N ASN A 33 6.15 9.85 -17.29
CA ASN A 33 6.42 8.41 -17.27
C ASN A 33 5.78 7.66 -16.10
N LYS A 34 4.89 8.30 -15.33
CA LYS A 34 4.18 7.69 -14.21
C LYS A 34 2.67 7.81 -14.38
N ASN A 35 1.96 6.71 -14.19
CA ASN A 35 0.50 6.66 -14.29
C ASN A 35 -0.08 5.83 -13.14
N ILE A 36 -1.27 6.23 -12.69
CA ILE A 36 -2.05 5.51 -11.68
C ILE A 36 -2.41 4.08 -12.13
N ASP A 37 -2.62 3.83 -13.42
CA ASP A 37 -2.92 2.48 -13.93
C ASP A 37 -1.73 1.52 -13.80
N ASP A 38 -0.52 2.02 -14.07
CA ASP A 38 0.72 1.28 -13.87
C ASP A 38 1.05 1.12 -12.39
N CYS A 39 0.78 2.15 -11.57
CA CYS A 39 0.88 2.06 -10.11
C CYS A 39 0.00 0.93 -9.56
N ILE A 40 -1.27 0.85 -9.98
CA ILE A 40 -2.17 -0.24 -9.58
C ILE A 40 -1.63 -1.59 -10.07
N THR A 41 -1.17 -1.66 -11.32
CA THR A 41 -0.60 -2.90 -11.86
C THR A 41 0.62 -3.36 -11.06
N TYR A 42 1.48 -2.43 -10.65
CA TYR A 42 2.63 -2.70 -9.79
C TYR A 42 2.20 -3.24 -8.43
N ILE A 43 1.24 -2.58 -7.77
CA ILE A 43 0.71 -3.03 -6.47
C ILE A 43 0.15 -4.44 -6.59
N LEU A 44 -0.65 -4.72 -7.61
CA LEU A 44 -1.24 -6.04 -7.83
C LEU A 44 -0.19 -7.11 -8.09
N ASN A 45 0.85 -6.82 -8.86
CA ASN A 45 1.96 -7.75 -9.08
C ASN A 45 2.76 -7.99 -7.81
N THR A 46 3.03 -6.96 -7.01
CA THR A 46 3.75 -7.07 -5.73
C THR A 46 2.97 -7.92 -4.73
N VAL A 47 1.68 -7.65 -4.58
CA VAL A 47 0.75 -8.43 -3.76
C VAL A 47 0.68 -9.88 -4.25
N HIS A 48 0.56 -10.10 -5.57
CA HIS A 48 0.51 -11.45 -6.13
C HIS A 48 1.80 -12.24 -5.88
N LYS A 49 2.97 -11.62 -6.05
CA LYS A 49 4.28 -12.23 -5.78
C LYS A 49 4.47 -12.58 -4.30
N SER A 50 3.88 -11.81 -3.40
CA SER A 50 3.98 -12.06 -1.95
C SER A 50 3.28 -13.35 -1.50
N GLY A 51 2.27 -13.82 -2.25
CA GLY A 51 1.41 -14.93 -1.83
C GLY A 51 0.44 -14.60 -0.68
N CYS A 52 0.43 -13.37 -0.18
CA CYS A 52 -0.47 -12.91 0.87
C CYS A 52 -1.79 -12.38 0.29
N ASN A 53 -2.91 -12.72 0.94
CA ASN A 53 -4.26 -12.33 0.50
C ASN A 53 -4.80 -11.04 1.16
N GLY A 54 -4.07 -10.44 2.09
CA GLY A 54 -4.53 -9.28 2.86
C GLY A 54 -3.39 -8.34 3.20
N PHE A 55 -3.62 -7.05 2.99
CA PHE A 55 -2.70 -5.94 3.24
C PHE A 55 -3.44 -4.83 3.96
N THR A 56 -2.73 -4.11 4.81
CA THR A 56 -3.22 -2.88 5.43
C THR A 56 -3.19 -1.73 4.43
N ASP A 57 -3.99 -0.69 4.69
CA ASP A 57 -4.03 0.51 3.86
C ASP A 57 -2.63 1.15 3.75
N ASP A 58 -1.89 1.22 4.87
CA ASP A 58 -0.53 1.79 4.93
C ASP A 58 0.49 1.01 4.07
N GLU A 59 0.40 -0.32 4.03
CA GLU A 59 1.27 -1.15 3.18
C GLU A 59 1.00 -0.88 1.70
N VAL A 60 -0.28 -0.83 1.32
CA VAL A 60 -0.69 -0.57 -0.07
C VAL A 60 -0.31 0.85 -0.48
N PHE A 61 -0.51 1.83 0.40
CA PHE A 61 -0.09 3.22 0.17
C PHE A 61 1.43 3.36 0.08
N GLY A 62 2.17 2.61 0.90
CA GLY A 62 3.62 2.51 0.83
C GLY A 62 4.08 2.01 -0.54
N MET A 63 3.47 0.94 -1.06
CA MET A 63 3.74 0.44 -2.41
C MET A 63 3.42 1.47 -3.49
N ALA A 64 2.29 2.17 -3.35
CA ALA A 64 1.88 3.20 -4.30
C ALA A 64 2.90 4.35 -4.36
N ALA A 65 3.33 4.85 -3.22
CA ALA A 65 4.31 5.93 -3.18
C ALA A 65 5.68 5.48 -3.68
N HIS A 66 6.12 4.27 -3.32
CA HIS A 66 7.36 3.69 -3.80
C HIS A 66 7.44 3.64 -5.33
N TYR A 67 6.31 3.34 -6.00
CA TYR A 67 6.21 3.40 -7.45
C TYR A 67 6.52 4.78 -8.04
N TYR A 68 6.18 5.88 -7.36
CA TYR A 68 6.47 7.24 -7.82
C TYR A 68 7.86 7.73 -7.39
N ASP A 69 8.36 7.26 -6.25
CA ASP A 69 9.68 7.62 -5.73
C ASP A 69 10.81 6.95 -6.53
N GLU A 70 10.62 5.72 -7.03
CA GLU A 70 11.62 5.01 -7.83
C GLU A 70 11.43 5.19 -9.34
N ASP A 71 12.49 5.56 -10.06
CA ASP A 71 12.45 5.71 -11.51
C ASP A 71 12.56 4.36 -12.26
N ASN A 72 13.28 3.38 -11.71
CA ASN A 72 13.51 2.06 -12.31
C ASN A 72 12.71 0.95 -11.62
N ILE A 73 11.38 0.99 -11.74
CA ILE A 73 10.51 0.01 -11.10
C ILE A 73 9.86 -0.95 -12.11
N GLU A 74 9.88 -2.24 -11.81
CA GLU A 74 9.24 -3.27 -12.63
C GLU A 74 7.74 -3.38 -12.31
N VAL A 75 6.91 -2.72 -13.10
CA VAL A 75 5.44 -2.78 -12.97
C VAL A 75 4.90 -4.20 -13.17
N GLY A 76 5.54 -4.99 -14.04
CA GLY A 76 5.06 -6.30 -14.45
C GLY A 76 3.96 -6.22 -15.50
N LYS A 77 3.30 -7.36 -15.76
CA LYS A 77 2.19 -7.44 -16.72
C LYS A 77 0.86 -7.20 -16.01
N PRO A 78 -0.16 -6.65 -16.68
CA PRO A 78 -1.51 -6.63 -16.14
C PRO A 78 -1.96 -8.05 -15.80
N ILE A 79 -2.33 -8.26 -14.54
CA ILE A 79 -2.86 -9.54 -14.06
C ILE A 79 -4.37 -9.43 -13.83
N ASN A 80 -5.09 -10.53 -14.10
CA ASN A 80 -6.49 -10.65 -13.72
C ASN A 80 -6.59 -10.92 -12.21
N ALA A 81 -6.52 -9.86 -11.42
CA ALA A 81 -6.71 -9.90 -9.97
C ALA A 81 -8.10 -9.41 -9.56
N ARG A 82 -8.73 -10.10 -8.60
CA ARG A 82 -9.97 -9.64 -7.99
C ARG A 82 -9.65 -8.83 -6.74
N VAL A 83 -9.77 -7.52 -6.84
CA VAL A 83 -9.60 -6.62 -5.68
C VAL A 83 -10.89 -6.56 -4.89
N VAL A 84 -10.84 -6.93 -3.61
CA VAL A 84 -11.95 -6.74 -2.67
C VAL A 84 -11.51 -5.71 -1.63
N VAL A 85 -12.01 -4.49 -1.76
CA VAL A 85 -11.76 -3.43 -0.78
C VAL A 85 -12.82 -3.55 0.31
N ASN A 86 -12.40 -3.93 1.52
CA ASN A 86 -13.30 -4.07 2.66
C ASN A 86 -13.43 -2.77 3.47
N HIS A 87 -13.07 -1.63 2.88
CA HIS A 87 -13.12 -0.33 3.52
C HIS A 87 -14.60 0.04 3.76
N LYS A 88 -15.12 -0.31 4.95
CA LYS A 88 -16.28 0.37 5.49
C LYS A 88 -15.86 1.82 5.63
N VAL A 89 -16.49 2.71 4.86
CA VAL A 89 -16.47 4.14 5.15
C VAL A 89 -17.19 4.30 6.49
N GLU A 90 -16.48 4.07 7.59
CA GLU A 90 -16.91 4.54 8.89
C GLU A 90 -16.89 6.06 8.81
N GLN A 91 -18.08 6.64 8.85
CA GLN A 91 -18.25 8.06 9.13
C GLN A 91 -17.38 8.40 10.34
N PRO A 92 -16.60 9.49 10.31
CA PRO A 92 -15.61 9.79 11.34
C PRO A 92 -16.31 9.88 12.71
N ALA A 93 -16.09 8.88 13.56
CA ALA A 93 -16.33 9.01 14.99
C ALA A 93 -15.29 9.98 15.57
N PRO A 94 -15.67 10.89 16.48
CA PRO A 94 -14.80 11.97 16.94
C PRO A 94 -13.56 11.42 17.64
N LYS A 95 -12.39 11.87 17.15
CA LYS A 95 -11.06 11.61 17.71
C LYS A 95 -11.04 11.89 19.23
N LYS A 96 -10.68 10.88 20.03
CA LYS A 96 -10.13 11.08 21.37
C LYS A 96 -8.59 11.16 21.27
N PRO A 97 -7.92 12.07 21.99
CA PRO A 97 -6.48 12.23 21.92
C PRO A 97 -5.79 11.22 22.85
N GLU A 98 -4.93 10.35 22.33
CA GLU A 98 -4.01 9.57 23.15
C GLU A 98 -2.60 10.16 23.07
N LYS A 99 -2.13 10.58 24.26
CA LYS A 99 -0.81 11.15 24.52
C LYS A 99 0.31 10.11 24.39
N PRO A 100 1.55 10.53 24.08
CA PRO A 100 2.68 9.65 23.83
C PRO A 100 3.25 9.07 25.13
N LYS A 101 3.63 7.79 25.13
CA LYS A 101 4.48 7.19 26.18
C LYS A 101 5.70 6.49 25.56
N SER A 102 6.82 7.22 25.62
CA SER A 102 8.21 6.80 25.86
C SER A 102 8.68 5.36 25.56
N ARG A 103 9.74 5.29 24.73
CA ARG A 103 10.82 4.27 24.55
C ARG A 103 11.20 3.47 25.82
N PRO A 104 11.80 2.24 25.74
CA PRO A 104 13.04 1.98 24.97
C PRO A 104 13.21 0.60 24.28
N VAL A 105 14.22 0.57 23.38
CA VAL A 105 14.83 -0.56 22.66
C VAL A 105 15.29 -1.74 23.56
N LYS A 106 15.15 -2.98 23.06
CA LYS A 106 15.95 -4.23 23.31
C LYS A 106 15.42 -5.32 22.34
N SER A 107 16.15 -5.70 21.28
CA SER A 107 17.03 -6.88 21.18
C SER A 107 16.45 -8.22 21.70
N THR A 108 16.76 -9.28 20.95
CA THR A 108 16.74 -10.73 21.26
C THR A 108 15.46 -11.58 21.13
N SER A 109 15.48 -12.42 20.09
CA SER A 109 15.37 -13.90 20.14
C SER A 109 14.02 -14.62 19.94
N ASN A 110 14.05 -15.49 18.93
CA ASN A 110 13.45 -16.83 18.81
C ASN A 110 11.93 -17.02 18.82
N ALA A 111 11.39 -17.40 17.65
CA ALA A 111 10.53 -18.58 17.55
C ALA A 111 10.71 -19.22 16.15
N ILE A 112 11.40 -20.37 16.14
CA ILE A 112 11.44 -21.33 15.03
C ILE A 112 10.12 -22.10 15.09
N VAL A 113 9.39 -22.20 13.98
CA VAL A 113 8.36 -23.24 13.81
C VAL A 113 8.81 -24.11 12.64
N GLN A 114 9.18 -25.35 12.97
CA GLN A 114 9.66 -26.35 12.02
C GLN A 114 8.52 -26.87 11.12
N PRO A 115 8.79 -27.21 9.85
CA PRO A 115 7.88 -27.99 9.01
C PRO A 115 8.27 -29.48 9.08
N SER A 116 7.31 -30.35 9.41
CA SER A 116 7.16 -31.70 8.82
C SER A 116 6.15 -32.50 9.64
N LEU A 117 5.13 -33.03 8.96
CA LEU A 117 4.88 -34.47 8.82
C LEU A 117 3.45 -34.66 8.32
N PHE A 118 3.31 -34.86 7.01
CA PHE A 118 2.15 -35.53 6.41
C PHE A 118 2.72 -36.77 5.72
N ASP A 119 2.52 -37.92 6.35
CA ASP A 119 2.12 -39.18 5.73
C ASP A 119 0.92 -39.69 6.54
#